data_AF-A0A0F9RHH5-F1
#
_entry.id   AF-A0A0F9RHH5-F1
#
_cell.length_a   1.000
_cell.length_b   1.000
_cell.length_c   1.000
_cell.angle_alpha   90.00
_cell.angle_beta   90.00
_cell.angle_gamma   90.00
#
_symmetry.space_group_name_H-M   'P 1'
#
loop_
_entity.id
_entity.type
_entity.pdbx_description
1 polymer ?
#
loop_
_entity_poly.entity_id
_entity_poly.type
_entity_poly.pdbx_seq_one_letter_code
_entity_poly.pdbx_strand_id
1 'polypeptide(L)'
;MRKIQVKKFPLKEYVRRLNDREPFSFARYGDGEFLTILGYIGLKNSNGCTFTQYLCDCLRQVLWNSYPYEHAILRIANRKLGVQIDEFLKEYNIEVDWIHGDIFLDQSLKGNIFPIIEQLRKYRILYVGPEYCKKLNKLGLINYVDYIVIPHRNAITQRKQIIRAIKQSITKNRINFIGYSAGLHAKVFIDDIFKCMSGNISQIDFGSMWDGYMKVPSRSYIRRGRLDFNKLLKQNLKIV
;
A
#
# COMPACT_ATOMS: atom_id res chain seq x y z
N MET A 1 8.65 6.00 -27.03
CA MET A 1 9.04 5.44 -25.72
C MET A 1 7.99 4.45 -25.27
N ARG A 2 8.36 3.16 -25.13
CA ARG A 2 7.44 2.11 -24.68
C ARG A 2 7.23 2.27 -23.17
N LYS A 3 5.98 2.43 -22.75
CA LYS A 3 5.61 2.46 -21.33
C LYS A 3 5.34 1.02 -20.88
N ILE A 4 5.54 0.75 -19.60
CA ILE A 4 5.14 -0.51 -18.99
C ILE A 4 3.65 -0.72 -19.26
N GLN A 5 3.30 -1.91 -19.75
CA GLN A 5 1.92 -2.32 -19.92
C GLN A 5 1.30 -2.56 -18.54
N VAL A 6 0.14 -1.96 -18.29
CA VAL A 6 -0.53 -2.02 -16.99
C VAL A 6 -1.93 -2.56 -17.16
N LYS A 7 -2.22 -3.70 -16.54
CA LYS A 7 -3.57 -4.28 -16.48
C LYS A 7 -4.45 -3.44 -15.56
N LYS A 8 -5.71 -3.24 -15.95
CA LYS A 8 -6.68 -2.48 -15.16
C LYS A 8 -7.78 -3.41 -14.68
N PHE A 9 -7.87 -3.56 -13.36
CA PHE A 9 -8.98 -4.25 -12.72
C PHE A 9 -9.99 -3.21 -12.20
N PRO A 10 -11.30 -3.42 -12.43
CA PRO A 10 -12.31 -2.54 -11.87
C PRO A 10 -12.44 -2.77 -10.35
N LEU A 11 -12.93 -1.76 -9.62
CA LEU A 11 -13.13 -1.87 -8.17
C LEU A 11 -13.98 -3.10 -7.78
N LYS A 12 -14.98 -3.44 -8.62
CA LYS A 12 -15.87 -4.59 -8.41
C LYS A 12 -15.12 -5.92 -8.29
N GLU A 13 -13.94 -6.06 -8.92
CA GLU A 13 -13.13 -7.26 -8.81
C GLU A 13 -12.62 -7.43 -7.37
N TYR A 14 -12.05 -6.37 -6.80
CA TYR A 14 -11.59 -6.38 -5.40
C TYR A 14 -12.74 -6.56 -4.41
N VAL A 15 -13.91 -5.99 -4.70
CA VAL A 15 -15.12 -6.23 -3.88
C VAL A 15 -15.51 -7.70 -3.91
N ARG A 16 -15.52 -8.33 -5.09
CA ARG A 16 -15.82 -9.76 -5.25
C ARG A 16 -14.84 -10.62 -4.44
N ARG A 17 -13.53 -10.42 -4.61
CA ARG A 17 -12.50 -11.17 -3.88
C ARG A 17 -12.65 -11.06 -2.36
N LEU A 18 -12.89 -9.84 -1.87
CA LEU A 18 -13.15 -9.61 -0.45
C LEU A 18 -14.45 -10.28 0.02
N ASN A 19 -15.50 -10.30 -0.78
CA ASN A 19 -16.74 -10.99 -0.45
C ASN A 19 -16.56 -12.51 -0.39
N ASP A 20 -15.85 -13.06 -1.37
CA ASP A 20 -15.62 -14.50 -1.55
C ASP A 20 -14.54 -15.06 -0.62
N ARG A 21 -13.93 -14.20 0.21
CA ARG A 21 -12.79 -14.53 1.10
C ARG A 21 -11.59 -15.09 0.34
N GLU A 22 -11.43 -14.72 -0.93
CA GLU A 22 -10.29 -15.09 -1.75
C GLU A 22 -9.05 -14.31 -1.27
N PRO A 23 -8.02 -14.96 -0.69
CA PRO A 23 -6.86 -14.24 -0.17
C PRO A 23 -6.08 -13.56 -1.30
N PHE A 24 -5.70 -12.30 -1.09
CA PHE A 24 -4.84 -11.60 -2.04
C PHE A 24 -3.94 -10.57 -1.39
N SER A 25 -2.76 -10.38 -1.98
CA SER A 25 -1.81 -9.34 -1.58
C SER A 25 -1.67 -8.29 -2.69
N PHE A 26 -1.68 -7.01 -2.32
CA PHE A 26 -1.63 -5.87 -3.24
C PHE A 26 -0.55 -4.88 -2.80
N ALA A 27 0.58 -4.87 -3.51
CA ALA A 27 1.75 -4.07 -3.19
C ALA A 27 1.93 -2.93 -4.20
N ARG A 28 2.11 -1.68 -3.73
CA ARG A 28 2.08 -0.49 -4.60
C ARG A 28 3.42 0.22 -4.77
N TYR A 29 3.80 0.43 -6.02
CA TYR A 29 5.07 1.04 -6.41
C TYR A 29 4.83 2.42 -7.01
N GLY A 30 5.19 3.46 -6.25
CA GLY A 30 5.25 4.84 -6.69
C GLY A 30 6.62 5.24 -7.24
N ASP A 31 6.77 6.53 -7.54
CA ASP A 31 8.04 7.06 -8.03
C ASP A 31 9.14 6.97 -6.96
N GLY A 32 8.81 7.17 -5.68
CA GLY A 32 9.76 6.97 -4.58
C GLY A 32 10.30 5.54 -4.47
N GLU A 33 9.45 4.53 -4.63
CA GLU A 33 9.87 3.13 -4.64
C GLU A 33 10.85 2.85 -5.77
N PHE A 34 10.53 3.27 -7.00
CA PHE A 34 11.39 3.03 -8.14
C PHE A 34 12.67 3.85 -8.12
N LEU A 35 12.66 5.10 -7.66
CA LEU A 35 13.90 5.85 -7.43
C LEU A 35 14.81 5.12 -6.42
N THR A 36 14.23 4.49 -5.41
CA THR A 36 15.02 3.68 -4.48
C THR A 36 15.60 2.44 -5.18
N ILE A 37 14.78 1.69 -5.92
CA ILE A 37 15.18 0.49 -6.69
C ILE A 37 16.25 0.80 -7.74
N LEU A 38 16.17 1.96 -8.40
CA LEU A 38 17.12 2.41 -9.41
C LEU A 38 18.42 2.98 -8.82
N GLY A 39 18.59 2.94 -7.48
CA GLY A 39 19.86 3.27 -6.84
C GLY A 39 20.08 4.76 -6.57
N TYR A 40 19.03 5.59 -6.51
CA TYR A 40 19.16 7.02 -6.16
C TYR A 40 19.40 7.22 -4.63
N ILE A 41 20.40 6.56 -4.07
CA ILE A 41 20.70 6.54 -2.63
C ILE A 41 21.02 7.94 -2.11
N GLY A 42 20.56 8.25 -0.88
CA GLY A 42 20.74 9.55 -0.22
C GLY A 42 19.62 10.56 -0.50
N LEU A 43 18.84 10.37 -1.57
CA LEU A 43 17.66 11.19 -1.83
C LEU A 43 16.52 10.88 -0.84
N LYS A 44 15.51 11.75 -0.82
CA LYS A 44 14.31 11.60 0.01
C LYS A 44 13.04 11.68 -0.83
N ASN A 45 12.03 10.89 -0.48
CA ASN A 45 10.70 11.06 -1.06
C ASN A 45 9.95 12.28 -0.49
N SER A 46 8.74 12.53 -1.00
CA SER A 46 7.88 13.64 -0.55
C SER A 46 7.51 13.63 0.94
N ASN A 47 7.69 12.50 1.63
CA ASN A 47 7.41 12.34 3.05
C ASN A 47 8.70 12.45 3.91
N GLY A 48 9.86 12.65 3.29
CA GLY A 48 11.16 12.77 3.94
C GLY A 48 11.80 11.43 4.31
N CYS A 49 11.35 10.31 3.75
CA CYS A 49 11.99 9.01 3.92
C CYS A 49 13.24 8.94 3.03
N THR A 50 14.39 8.61 3.61
CA THR A 50 15.67 8.53 2.90
C THR A 50 15.78 7.21 2.14
N PHE A 51 16.30 7.27 0.92
CA PHE A 51 16.64 6.10 0.12
C PHE A 51 17.99 5.58 0.61
N THR A 52 17.99 4.44 1.29
CA THR A 52 19.20 3.78 1.80
C THR A 52 19.54 2.59 0.94
N GLN A 53 20.82 2.19 0.90
CA GLN A 53 21.25 0.99 0.18
C GLN A 53 20.47 -0.24 0.67
N TYR A 54 20.34 -0.40 1.99
CA TYR A 54 19.57 -1.50 2.58
C TYR A 54 18.11 -1.54 2.08
N LEU A 55 17.44 -0.39 1.96
CA LEU A 55 16.06 -0.35 1.45
C LEU A 55 15.99 -0.65 -0.05
N CYS A 56 16.99 -0.20 -0.82
CA CYS A 56 17.13 -0.55 -2.24
C CYS A 56 17.23 -2.07 -2.40
N ASP A 57 18.16 -2.70 -1.68
CA ASP A 57 18.38 -4.15 -1.73
C ASP A 57 17.11 -4.92 -1.34
N CYS A 58 16.41 -4.46 -0.30
CA CYS A 58 15.14 -5.05 0.10
C CYS A 58 14.08 -4.93 -1.00
N LEU A 59 13.89 -3.75 -1.60
CA LEU A 59 12.87 -3.54 -2.63
C LEU A 59 13.18 -4.29 -3.93
N ARG A 60 14.46 -4.42 -4.29
CA ARG A 60 14.87 -5.25 -5.42
C ARG A 60 14.62 -6.73 -5.13
N GLN A 61 14.95 -7.20 -3.92
CA GLN A 61 14.68 -8.58 -3.51
C GLN A 61 13.18 -8.91 -3.59
N VAL A 62 12.31 -7.96 -3.24
CA VAL A 62 10.86 -8.12 -3.37
C VAL A 62 10.47 -8.41 -4.83
N LEU A 63 11.06 -7.70 -5.80
CA LEU A 63 10.81 -7.96 -7.22
C LEU A 63 11.41 -9.28 -7.69
N TRP A 64 12.58 -9.67 -7.18
CA TRP A 64 13.20 -10.95 -7.52
C TRP A 64 12.43 -12.16 -6.99
N ASN A 65 11.89 -12.08 -5.77
CA ASN A 65 11.17 -13.19 -5.16
C ASN A 65 9.97 -13.65 -6.00
N SER A 66 9.35 -12.73 -6.75
CA SER A 66 8.28 -13.03 -7.71
C SER A 66 7.14 -13.87 -7.11
N TYR A 67 6.84 -13.67 -5.82
CA TYR A 67 5.71 -14.36 -5.20
C TYR A 67 4.40 -13.98 -5.91
N PRO A 68 3.40 -14.87 -5.94
CA PRO A 68 2.17 -14.68 -6.72
C PRO A 68 1.21 -13.70 -6.04
N TYR A 69 1.64 -12.46 -5.84
CA TYR A 69 0.80 -11.36 -5.43
C TYR A 69 0.86 -10.18 -6.39
N GLU A 70 -0.09 -9.27 -6.26
CA GLU A 70 -0.28 -8.20 -7.22
C GLU A 70 0.74 -7.08 -7.02
N HIS A 71 1.61 -6.91 -8.01
CA HIS A 71 2.53 -5.79 -8.13
C HIS A 71 1.85 -4.64 -8.89
N ALA A 72 1.48 -3.60 -8.15
CA ALA A 72 0.69 -2.50 -8.67
C ALA A 72 1.53 -1.23 -8.86
N ILE A 73 1.63 -0.73 -10.09
CA ILE A 73 2.37 0.50 -10.40
C ILE A 73 1.47 1.72 -10.37
N LEU A 74 1.87 2.78 -9.67
CA LEU A 74 1.15 4.06 -9.67
C LEU A 74 1.37 4.80 -10.99
N ARG A 75 0.37 5.55 -11.45
CA ARG A 75 0.48 6.32 -12.71
C ARG A 75 1.68 7.26 -12.73
N ILE A 76 2.03 7.83 -11.57
CA ILE A 76 3.15 8.76 -11.45
C ILE A 76 4.49 8.10 -11.76
N ALA A 77 4.70 6.85 -11.30
CA ALA A 77 5.90 6.08 -11.56
C ALA A 77 6.01 5.75 -13.04
N ASN A 78 4.97 5.14 -13.61
CA ASN A 78 4.96 4.77 -15.03
C ASN A 78 5.13 5.99 -15.95
N ARG A 79 4.54 7.13 -15.59
CA ARG A 79 4.66 8.37 -16.37
C ARG A 79 6.08 8.96 -16.33
N LYS A 80 6.73 8.97 -15.16
CA LYS A 80 8.03 9.65 -14.98
C LYS A 80 9.23 8.76 -15.25
N LEU A 81 9.12 7.48 -14.94
CA LEU A 81 10.24 6.53 -14.88
C LEU A 81 9.99 5.29 -15.73
N GLY A 82 8.90 5.23 -16.50
CA GLY A 82 8.47 4.00 -17.19
C GLY A 82 9.54 3.39 -18.09
N VAL A 83 10.39 4.20 -18.72
CA VAL A 83 11.51 3.71 -19.56
C VAL A 83 12.61 3.11 -18.69
N GLN A 84 13.07 3.83 -17.67
CA GLN A 84 14.13 3.36 -16.76
C GLN A 84 13.70 2.11 -15.99
N ILE A 85 12.42 2.01 -15.63
CA ILE A 85 11.88 0.81 -15.00
C ILE A 85 11.87 -0.36 -15.99
N ASP A 86 11.43 -0.17 -17.23
CA ASP A 86 11.44 -1.23 -18.27
C ASP A 86 12.88 -1.71 -18.57
N GLU A 87 13.84 -0.79 -18.65
CA GLU A 87 15.27 -1.11 -18.82
C GLU A 87 15.81 -1.92 -17.63
N PHE A 88 15.55 -1.47 -16.40
CA PHE A 88 15.95 -2.21 -15.20
C PHE A 88 15.36 -3.62 -15.17
N LEU A 89 14.05 -3.77 -15.45
CA LEU A 89 13.40 -5.08 -15.45
C LEU A 89 14.01 -6.02 -16.49
N LYS A 90 14.36 -5.52 -17.68
CA LYS A 90 15.03 -6.31 -18.73
C LYS A 90 16.46 -6.68 -18.36
N GLU A 91 17.23 -5.73 -17.84
CA GLU A 91 18.63 -5.95 -17.42
C GLU A 91 18.73 -7.09 -16.41
N TYR A 92 17.78 -7.16 -15.48
CA TYR A 92 17.76 -8.17 -14.41
C TYR A 92 16.84 -9.36 -14.68
N ASN A 93 16.29 -9.48 -15.89
CA ASN A 93 15.36 -10.54 -16.29
C ASN A 93 14.19 -10.75 -15.31
N ILE A 94 13.58 -9.64 -14.87
CA ILE A 94 12.45 -9.63 -13.94
C ILE A 94 11.15 -9.47 -14.74
N GLU A 95 10.32 -10.51 -14.72
CA GLU A 95 9.00 -10.50 -15.33
C GLU A 95 7.92 -10.18 -14.28
N VAL A 96 7.18 -9.09 -14.49
CA VAL A 96 6.10 -8.67 -13.59
C VAL A 96 4.86 -8.27 -14.38
N ASP A 97 3.75 -8.92 -14.04
CA ASP A 97 2.42 -8.56 -14.52
C ASP A 97 1.89 -7.33 -13.79
N TRP A 98 2.27 -6.14 -14.26
CA TRP A 98 1.90 -4.89 -13.62
C TRP A 98 0.41 -4.60 -13.69
N ILE A 99 -0.13 -4.16 -12.55
CA ILE A 99 -1.53 -3.72 -12.43
C ILE A 99 -1.64 -2.25 -12.02
N HIS A 100 -2.80 -1.62 -12.25
CA HIS A 100 -3.02 -0.21 -11.93
C HIS A 100 -3.14 0.03 -10.43
N GLY A 101 -2.13 0.69 -9.83
CA GLY A 101 -2.04 0.86 -8.38
C GLY A 101 -2.85 2.01 -7.77
N ASP A 102 -3.42 2.91 -8.58
CA ASP A 102 -4.21 4.04 -8.04
C ASP A 102 -5.69 3.68 -7.79
N ILE A 103 -6.14 2.44 -8.04
CA ILE A 103 -7.57 2.09 -8.01
C ILE A 103 -8.28 2.49 -6.70
N PHE A 104 -7.73 2.17 -5.53
CA PHE A 104 -8.36 2.51 -4.25
C PHE A 104 -8.34 4.01 -3.96
N LEU A 105 -7.26 4.70 -4.32
CA LEU A 105 -7.16 6.15 -4.17
C LEU A 105 -8.16 6.86 -5.09
N ASP A 106 -8.18 6.50 -6.37
CA ASP A 106 -9.06 7.09 -7.38
C ASP A 106 -10.53 6.96 -6.98
N GLN A 107 -10.94 5.81 -6.43
CA GLN A 107 -12.32 5.59 -5.98
C GLN A 107 -12.63 6.35 -4.68
N SER A 108 -11.67 6.43 -3.75
CA SER A 108 -11.82 7.22 -2.53
C SER A 108 -12.01 8.71 -2.83
N LEU A 109 -11.22 9.27 -3.75
CA LEU A 109 -11.34 10.67 -4.17
C LEU A 109 -12.63 10.97 -4.93
N LYS A 110 -13.33 9.95 -5.44
CA LYS A 110 -14.63 10.05 -6.11
C LYS A 110 -15.84 9.80 -5.19
N GLY A 111 -15.62 9.49 -3.91
CA GLY A 111 -16.71 9.13 -2.99
C GLY A 111 -17.25 7.69 -3.19
N ASN A 112 -16.52 6.84 -3.91
CA ASN A 112 -16.97 5.51 -4.34
C ASN A 112 -16.25 4.34 -3.65
N ILE A 113 -15.49 4.56 -2.57
CA ILE A 113 -14.73 3.48 -1.92
C ILE A 113 -15.57 2.68 -0.92
N PHE A 114 -16.80 3.11 -0.61
CA PHE A 114 -17.67 2.46 0.36
C PHE A 114 -17.81 0.93 0.15
N PRO A 115 -17.99 0.39 -1.07
CA PRO A 115 -18.11 -1.06 -1.27
C PRO A 115 -16.89 -1.84 -0.73
N ILE A 116 -15.68 -1.28 -0.82
CA ILE A 116 -14.49 -1.89 -0.20
C ILE A 116 -14.56 -1.79 1.32
N ILE A 117 -14.87 -0.60 1.86
CA ILE A 117 -15.00 -0.39 3.32
C ILE A 117 -16.02 -1.35 3.93
N GLU A 118 -17.16 -1.54 3.27
CA GLU A 118 -18.23 -2.45 3.69
C GLU A 118 -17.75 -3.90 3.77
N GLN A 119 -17.00 -4.39 2.77
CA GLN A 119 -16.43 -5.73 2.84
C GLN A 119 -15.36 -5.83 3.93
N LEU A 120 -14.48 -4.84 4.06
CA LEU A 120 -13.42 -4.81 5.08
C LEU A 120 -13.98 -4.90 6.51
N ARG A 121 -15.16 -4.34 6.78
CA ARG A 121 -15.82 -4.47 8.11
C ARG A 121 -16.12 -5.91 8.51
N LYS A 122 -16.13 -6.86 7.56
CA LYS A 122 -16.33 -8.30 7.81
C LYS A 122 -15.03 -9.04 8.14
N TYR A 123 -13.89 -8.36 8.16
CA TYR A 123 -12.57 -8.95 8.41
C TYR A 123 -12.06 -8.63 9.81
N ARG A 124 -11.19 -9.51 10.33
CA ARG A 124 -10.40 -9.23 11.52
C ARG A 124 -9.11 -8.59 11.05
N ILE A 125 -9.12 -7.25 10.99
CA ILE A 125 -8.05 -6.48 10.38
C ILE A 125 -6.97 -6.15 11.41
N LEU A 126 -5.71 -6.39 11.04
CA LEU A 126 -4.56 -5.71 11.61
C LEU A 126 -4.22 -4.52 10.72
N TYR A 127 -4.06 -3.34 11.32
CA TYR A 127 -3.57 -2.18 10.58
C TYR A 127 -2.15 -1.81 10.99
N VAL A 128 -1.28 -1.56 10.00
CA VAL A 128 0.13 -1.20 10.21
C VAL A 128 0.38 0.17 9.60
N GLY A 129 0.70 1.16 10.43
CA GLY A 129 0.84 2.53 9.97
C GLY A 129 1.33 3.53 11.02
N PRO A 130 1.56 4.79 10.64
CA PRO A 130 1.97 5.84 11.56
C PRO A 130 0.89 6.16 12.59
N GLU A 131 1.26 6.80 13.70
CA GLU A 131 0.35 7.09 14.82
C GLU A 131 -0.95 7.79 14.39
N TYR A 132 -0.88 8.73 13.44
CA TYR A 132 -2.06 9.47 12.98
C TYR A 132 -3.14 8.58 12.32
N CYS A 133 -2.76 7.42 11.77
CA CYS A 133 -3.68 6.46 11.17
C CYS A 133 -4.50 5.67 12.21
N LYS A 134 -4.21 5.74 13.51
CA LYS A 134 -5.09 5.16 14.55
C LYS A 134 -6.51 5.73 14.53
N LYS A 135 -6.68 6.94 13.99
CA LYS A 135 -8.01 7.57 13.87
C LYS A 135 -8.89 6.89 12.83
N LEU A 136 -8.37 6.00 11.97
CA LEU A 136 -9.14 5.29 10.94
C LEU A 136 -10.34 4.51 11.50
N ASN A 137 -10.15 3.86 12.65
CA ASN A 137 -11.23 3.11 13.30
C ASN A 137 -12.30 4.06 13.85
N LYS A 138 -11.88 5.15 14.52
CA LYS A 138 -12.80 6.18 15.02
C LYS A 138 -13.60 6.86 13.91
N LEU A 139 -13.03 7.01 12.72
CA LEU A 139 -13.73 7.55 11.54
C LEU A 139 -14.56 6.49 10.80
N GLY A 140 -14.58 5.23 11.22
CA GLY A 140 -15.35 4.18 10.56
C GLY A 140 -14.84 3.76 9.18
N LEU A 141 -13.65 4.23 8.78
CA LEU A 141 -13.01 3.92 7.50
C LEU A 141 -12.41 2.51 7.51
N ILE A 142 -11.79 2.10 8.61
CA ILE A 142 -11.22 0.75 8.80
C ILE A 142 -11.47 0.31 10.24
N ASN A 143 -12.31 -0.72 10.42
CA ASN A 143 -12.54 -1.32 11.74
C ASN A 143 -11.50 -2.42 11.99
N TYR A 144 -10.36 -2.05 12.59
CA TYR A 144 -9.29 -2.99 12.93
C TYR A 144 -9.43 -3.52 14.36
N VAL A 145 -9.00 -4.77 14.57
CA VAL A 145 -8.96 -5.42 15.89
C VAL A 145 -7.62 -5.22 16.60
N ASP A 146 -6.56 -4.89 15.84
CA ASP A 146 -5.24 -4.58 16.37
C ASP A 146 -4.52 -3.56 15.47
N TYR A 147 -3.54 -2.86 16.04
CA TYR A 147 -2.80 -1.81 15.37
C TYR A 147 -1.32 -1.84 15.74
N ILE A 148 -0.45 -1.89 14.73
CA ILE A 148 0.99 -1.74 14.91
C ILE A 148 1.41 -0.36 14.44
N VAL A 149 1.87 0.45 15.39
CA VAL A 149 2.45 1.76 15.12
C VAL A 149 3.84 1.58 14.55
N ILE A 150 4.11 2.26 13.43
CA ILE A 150 5.44 2.34 12.86
C ILE A 150 5.92 3.78 12.78
N PRO A 151 7.24 4.03 12.79
CA PRO A 151 7.79 5.34 12.49
C PRO A 151 7.28 5.86 11.14
N HIS A 152 6.95 7.14 11.08
CA HIS A 152 6.50 7.77 9.82
C HIS A 152 7.59 7.76 8.74
N ARG A 153 8.87 7.66 9.13
CA ARG A 153 10.04 7.63 8.26
C ARG A 153 10.94 6.47 8.66
N ASN A 154 11.58 5.85 7.67
CA ASN A 154 12.62 4.83 7.87
C ASN A 154 12.20 3.65 8.77
N ALA A 155 10.92 3.24 8.74
CA ALA A 155 10.42 2.10 9.52
C ALA A 155 11.18 0.79 9.23
N ILE A 156 11.91 0.72 8.11
CA ILE A 156 12.78 -0.42 7.78
C ILE A 156 13.84 -0.70 8.84
N THR A 157 14.29 0.29 9.61
CA THR A 157 15.27 0.08 10.69
C THR A 157 14.71 -0.81 11.81
N GLN A 158 13.39 -0.91 11.92
CA GLN A 158 12.68 -1.76 12.87
C GLN A 158 12.03 -2.98 12.20
N ARG A 159 12.42 -3.34 10.96
CA ARG A 159 11.80 -4.42 10.16
C ARG A 159 11.59 -5.70 10.97
N LYS A 160 12.64 -6.24 11.62
CA LYS A 160 12.54 -7.50 12.38
C LYS A 160 11.51 -7.42 13.51
N GLN A 161 11.49 -6.31 14.26
CA GLN A 161 10.54 -6.08 15.35
C GLN A 161 9.10 -5.96 14.82
N ILE A 162 8.90 -5.19 13.75
CA ILE A 162 7.60 -4.99 13.10
C ILE A 162 7.05 -6.33 12.58
N ILE A 163 7.86 -7.12 11.86
CA ILE A 163 7.45 -8.43 11.35
C ILE A 163 7.10 -9.39 12.50
N ARG A 164 7.87 -9.39 13.59
CA ARG A 164 7.56 -10.19 14.78
C ARG A 164 6.22 -9.78 15.40
N ALA A 165 5.97 -8.48 15.55
CA ALA A 165 4.72 -7.95 16.08
C ALA A 165 3.52 -8.31 15.18
N ILE A 166 3.67 -8.22 13.84
CA ILE A 166 2.63 -8.62 12.89
C ILE A 166 2.30 -10.11 13.08
N LYS A 167 3.32 -10.99 13.10
CA LYS A 167 3.12 -12.43 13.31
C LYS A 167 2.41 -12.75 14.63
N GLN A 168 2.83 -12.09 15.71
CA GLN A 168 2.19 -12.26 17.03
C GLN A 168 0.72 -11.83 17.01
N SER A 169 0.42 -10.69 16.38
CA SER A 169 -0.96 -10.21 16.24
C SER A 169 -1.81 -11.16 15.39
N ILE A 170 -1.26 -11.69 14.29
CA ILE A 170 -1.93 -12.67 13.44
C ILE A 170 -2.42 -13.86 14.27
N THR A 171 -1.52 -14.49 15.04
CA THR A 171 -1.85 -15.65 15.85
C THR A 171 -2.81 -15.29 16.99
N LYS A 172 -2.49 -14.25 17.77
CA LYS A 172 -3.26 -13.85 18.96
C LYS A 172 -4.69 -13.46 18.61
N ASN A 173 -4.86 -12.67 17.55
CA ASN A 173 -6.14 -12.04 17.22
C ASN A 173 -6.85 -12.74 16.06
N ARG A 174 -6.32 -13.84 15.52
CA ARG A 174 -6.86 -14.55 14.34
C ARG A 174 -7.08 -13.59 13.16
N ILE A 175 -6.04 -12.82 12.83
CA ILE A 175 -6.08 -11.84 11.74
C ILE A 175 -6.20 -12.57 10.41
N ASN A 176 -7.11 -12.11 9.55
CA ASN A 176 -7.27 -12.61 8.19
C ASN A 176 -7.12 -11.50 7.12
N PHE A 177 -6.81 -10.28 7.54
CA PHE A 177 -6.53 -9.16 6.64
C PHE A 177 -5.54 -8.17 7.26
N ILE A 178 -4.58 -7.67 6.47
CA ILE A 178 -3.62 -6.66 6.91
C ILE A 178 -3.69 -5.43 5.99
N GLY A 179 -3.92 -4.26 6.57
CA GLY A 179 -3.83 -2.98 5.88
C GLY A 179 -2.52 -2.26 6.20
N TYR A 180 -1.87 -1.70 5.18
CA TYR A 180 -0.59 -0.99 5.34
C TYR A 180 -0.67 0.47 4.88
N SER A 181 -0.22 1.38 5.75
CA SER A 181 0.17 2.76 5.41
C SER A 181 1.64 2.98 5.74
N ALA A 182 2.53 2.21 5.10
CA ALA A 182 3.95 2.13 5.45
C ALA A 182 4.93 2.71 4.41
N GLY A 183 4.43 3.45 3.41
CA GLY A 183 5.25 4.08 2.36
C GLY A 183 6.15 3.07 1.66
N LEU A 184 7.43 3.42 1.50
CA LEU A 184 8.44 2.57 0.83
C LEU A 184 8.54 1.17 1.44
N HIS A 185 8.23 1.02 2.72
CA HIS A 185 8.44 -0.23 3.47
C HIS A 185 7.31 -1.25 3.30
N ALA A 186 6.12 -0.82 2.85
CA ALA A 186 4.94 -1.69 2.78
C ALA A 186 5.20 -2.95 1.94
N LYS A 187 5.93 -2.82 0.83
CA LYS A 187 6.29 -3.92 -0.09
C LYS A 187 7.11 -4.99 0.61
N VAL A 188 8.12 -4.54 1.34
CA VAL A 188 9.02 -5.40 2.09
C VAL A 188 8.24 -6.15 3.18
N PHE A 189 7.32 -5.46 3.86
CA PHE A 189 6.48 -6.10 4.87
C PHE A 189 5.49 -7.11 4.27
N ILE A 190 4.87 -6.78 3.14
CA ILE A 190 3.98 -7.68 2.42
C ILE A 190 4.73 -8.94 2.00
N ASP A 191 5.92 -8.79 1.43
CA ASP A 191 6.77 -9.89 0.98
C ASP A 191 7.18 -10.82 2.13
N ASP A 192 7.65 -10.24 3.24
CA ASP A 192 8.03 -10.97 4.44
C ASP A 192 6.86 -11.80 5.01
N ILE A 193 5.67 -11.21 5.08
CA ILE A 193 4.49 -11.88 5.62
C ILE A 193 3.94 -12.90 4.62
N PHE A 194 3.93 -12.59 3.33
CA PHE A 194 3.49 -13.50 2.28
C PHE A 194 4.31 -14.79 2.31
N LYS A 195 5.65 -14.67 2.36
CA LYS A 195 6.57 -15.80 2.49
C LYS A 195 6.27 -16.68 3.70
N CYS A 196 5.93 -16.07 4.84
CA CYS A 196 5.71 -16.80 6.09
C CYS A 196 4.32 -17.41 6.24
N MET A 197 3.33 -16.87 5.52
CA MET A 197 1.92 -17.25 5.66
C MET A 197 1.37 -17.95 4.40
N SER A 198 2.23 -18.20 3.41
CA SER A 198 1.91 -18.85 2.14
C SER A 198 0.70 -18.24 1.43
N GLY A 199 0.55 -16.91 1.50
CA GLY A 199 -0.55 -16.19 0.86
C GLY A 199 -1.94 -16.36 1.48
N ASN A 200 -2.08 -17.04 2.62
CA ASN A 200 -3.39 -17.29 3.25
C ASN A 200 -4.06 -16.07 3.90
N ILE A 201 -3.37 -14.93 3.95
CA ILE A 201 -3.85 -13.69 4.56
C ILE A 201 -3.88 -12.60 3.50
N SER A 202 -5.02 -11.92 3.39
CA SER A 202 -5.12 -10.77 2.48
C SER A 202 -4.31 -9.58 2.99
N GLN A 203 -3.63 -8.88 2.09
CA GLN A 203 -2.76 -7.75 2.41
C GLN A 203 -2.95 -6.61 1.41
N ILE A 204 -3.16 -5.38 1.87
CA ILE A 204 -3.27 -4.21 0.97
C ILE A 204 -2.39 -3.06 1.43
N ASP A 205 -1.50 -2.61 0.55
CA ASP A 205 -0.87 -1.29 0.64
C ASP A 205 -1.90 -0.20 0.31
N PHE A 206 -2.48 0.42 1.34
CA PHE A 206 -3.31 1.62 1.21
C PHE A 206 -2.47 2.90 1.13
N GLY A 207 -1.22 2.87 1.61
CA GLY A 207 -0.27 3.97 1.65
C GLY A 207 -0.92 5.28 2.10
N SER A 208 -0.85 6.32 1.27
CA SER A 208 -1.30 7.67 1.63
C SER A 208 -2.78 7.97 1.32
N MET A 209 -3.60 6.98 0.98
CA MET A 209 -4.98 7.27 0.56
C MET A 209 -5.84 7.86 1.69
N TRP A 210 -5.45 7.63 2.93
CA TRP A 210 -6.19 8.10 4.10
C TRP A 210 -5.77 9.47 4.60
N ASP A 211 -4.61 9.95 4.17
CA ASP A 211 -3.95 11.13 4.75
C ASP A 211 -4.84 12.38 4.71
N GLY A 212 -5.65 12.53 3.67
CA GLY A 212 -6.59 13.64 3.54
C GLY A 212 -7.67 13.65 4.63
N TYR A 213 -8.23 12.49 4.99
CA TYR A 213 -9.18 12.34 6.10
C TYR A 213 -8.51 12.59 7.47
N MET A 214 -7.20 12.38 7.55
CA MET A 214 -6.39 12.65 8.75
C MET A 214 -5.86 14.08 8.81
N LYS A 215 -6.17 14.92 7.80
CA LYS A 215 -5.63 16.28 7.64
C LYS A 215 -4.09 16.32 7.56
N VAL A 216 -3.48 15.28 6.98
CA VAL A 216 -2.03 15.17 6.79
C VAL A 216 -1.64 15.62 5.38
N PRO A 217 -0.82 16.68 5.21
CA PRO A 217 -0.50 17.27 3.91
C PRO A 217 0.57 16.51 3.09
N SER A 218 0.47 15.19 3.00
CA SER A 218 1.50 14.32 2.42
C SER A 218 1.56 14.32 0.88
N ARG A 219 0.49 14.77 0.22
CA ARG A 219 0.36 14.80 -1.25
C ARG A 219 -0.07 16.17 -1.75
N SER A 220 0.32 16.49 -2.99
CA SER A 220 0.05 17.79 -3.60
C SER A 220 -1.45 18.08 -3.73
N TYR A 221 -2.28 17.09 -4.05
CA TYR A 221 -3.74 17.26 -4.13
C TYR A 221 -4.37 17.57 -2.76
N ILE A 222 -3.78 17.09 -1.67
CA ILE A 222 -4.20 17.43 -0.30
C ILE A 222 -3.76 18.86 0.04
N ARG A 223 -2.48 19.18 -0.19
CA ARG A 223 -1.90 20.50 0.10
C ARG A 223 -2.60 21.65 -0.61
N ARG A 224 -3.11 21.41 -1.82
CA ARG A 224 -3.82 22.44 -2.60
C ARG A 224 -5.23 22.74 -2.06
N GLY A 225 -5.75 21.97 -1.09
CA GLY A 225 -7.05 22.22 -0.47
C GLY A 225 -8.25 22.10 -1.42
N ARG A 226 -8.09 21.50 -2.61
CA ARG A 226 -9.15 21.42 -3.63
C ARG A 226 -10.24 20.39 -3.32
N LEU A 227 -10.05 19.59 -2.29
CA LEU A 227 -10.95 18.50 -1.91
C LEU A 227 -11.46 18.74 -0.49
N ASP A 228 -12.76 18.63 -0.32
CA ASP A 228 -13.39 18.58 0.99
C ASP A 228 -13.41 17.13 1.49
N PHE A 229 -12.41 16.79 2.33
CA PHE A 229 -12.30 15.46 2.92
C PHE A 229 -13.40 15.16 3.94
N ASN A 230 -14.09 16.15 4.52
CA ASN A 230 -15.24 15.89 5.37
C ASN A 230 -16.45 15.46 4.53
N LYS A 231 -16.68 16.13 3.39
CA LYS A 231 -17.70 15.71 2.42
C LYS A 231 -17.40 14.33 1.85
N LEU A 232 -16.16 14.07 1.43
CA LEU A 232 -15.74 12.75 0.95
C LEU A 232 -15.88 11.68 2.04
N LEU A 233 -15.62 12.00 3.31
CA LEU A 233 -15.80 11.05 4.41
C LEU A 233 -17.27 10.61 4.52
N LYS A 234 -18.20 11.57 4.52
CA LYS A 234 -19.64 11.27 4.55
C LYS A 234 -20.06 10.39 3.36
N GLN A 235 -19.64 10.76 2.15
CA GLN A 235 -19.92 9.99 0.92
C GLN A 235 -19.36 8.56 1.01
N ASN A 236 -18.09 8.43 1.38
CA ASN A 236 -17.40 7.13 1.46
C ASN A 236 -17.86 6.26 2.63
N LEU A 237 -18.63 6.79 3.57
CA LEU A 237 -19.26 6.03 4.66
C LEU A 237 -20.77 5.83 4.45
N LYS A 238 -21.34 6.37 3.36
CA LYS A 238 -22.79 6.49 3.14
C LYS A 238 -23.53 7.09 4.34
N ILE A 239 -22.91 8.04 5.03
CA ILE A 239 -23.56 8.83 6.07
C ILE A 239 -24.29 9.96 5.34
N VAL A 240 -25.60 9.85 5.25
CA VAL A 240 -26.51 10.89 4.69
C VAL A 240 -26.62 12.03 5.70
#